data_AF-A0A9E0XYJ8-F1
#
_entry.id   AF-A0A9E0XYJ8-F1
#
_cell.length_a   1.000
_cell.length_b   1.000
_cell.length_c   1.000
_cell.angle_alpha   90.00
_cell.angle_beta   90.00
_cell.angle_gamma   90.00
#
_symmetry.space_group_name_H-M   'P 1'
#
loop_
_entity.id
_entity.type
_entity.pdbx_description
1 polymer ?
#
loop_
_entity_poly.entity_id
_entity_poly.type
_entity_poly.pdbx_seq_one_letter_code
_entity_poly.pdbx_strand_id
1 'polypeptide(L)' 'MGFTESGIKRLVERIKEASGIKFHVHKLRHTFATLMLEGGCDIFSLSKMMGHSDIKTTTIYLAACVHHLREQILKHPLN' A
#
# COMPACT_ATOMS: atom_id res chain seq x y z
N MET A 1 0.28 -12.08 -23.96
CA MET A 1 0.04 -10.66 -24.31
C MET A 1 0.10 -9.86 -23.04
N GLY A 2 1.05 -8.92 -22.93
CA GLY A 2 1.24 -8.09 -21.76
C GLY A 2 1.33 -6.62 -22.17
N PHE A 3 1.10 -5.72 -21.22
CA PHE A 3 1.34 -4.32 -21.46
C PHE A 3 2.82 -4.07 -21.70
N THR A 4 3.15 -3.26 -22.70
CA THR A 4 4.51 -2.72 -22.85
C THR A 4 4.73 -1.63 -21.79
N GLU A 5 5.99 -1.43 -21.40
CA GLU A 5 6.35 -0.36 -20.45
C GLU A 5 5.82 1.01 -20.92
N SER A 6 5.99 1.31 -22.22
CA SER A 6 5.45 2.52 -22.84
C SER A 6 3.93 2.59 -22.80
N GLY A 7 3.24 1.45 -22.91
CA GLY A 7 1.78 1.36 -22.79
C GLY A 7 1.30 1.68 -21.38
N ILE A 8 1.95 1.12 -20.35
CA ILE A 8 1.65 1.44 -18.94
C ILE A 8 1.90 2.92 -18.66
N LYS A 9 3.01 3.47 -19.15
CA LYS A 9 3.32 4.89 -18.97
C LYS A 9 2.22 5.79 -19.56
N ARG A 10 1.77 5.51 -20.79
CA ARG A 10 0.67 6.26 -21.42
C ARG A 10 -0.64 6.14 -20.65
N LEU A 11 -0.95 4.97 -20.12
CA LEU A 11 -2.15 4.77 -19.30
C LEU A 11 -2.09 5.61 -18.02
N VAL A 12 -0.94 5.60 -17.33
CA VAL A 12 -0.74 6.37 -16.09
C VAL A 12 -0.88 7.86 -16.35
N GLU A 13 -0.31 8.39 -17.45
CA GLU A 13 -0.47 9.81 -17.80
C GLU A 13 -1.93 10.17 -18.08
N ARG A 14 -2.67 9.31 -18.82
CA ARG A 14 -4.12 9.51 -19.03
C ARG A 14 -4.91 9.57 -17.72
N ILE A 15 -4.59 8.70 -16.76
CA ILE A 15 -5.26 8.69 -15.45
C ILE A 15 -4.95 9.98 -14.68
N LYS A 16 -3.71 10.48 -14.73
CA LYS A 16 -3.34 11.76 -14.10
C LYS A 16 -4.10 12.93 -14.71
N GLU A 17 -4.18 13.00 -16.05
CA GLU A 17 -4.91 14.05 -16.76
C GLU A 17 -6.41 14.02 -16.42
N ALA A 18 -7.03 12.83 -16.45
CA ALA A 18 -8.45 12.68 -16.16
C ALA A 18 -8.82 12.94 -14.69
N SER A 19 -7.93 12.58 -13.74
CA SER A 19 -8.17 12.78 -12.31
C SER A 19 -7.73 14.15 -11.79
N GLY A 20 -6.84 14.84 -12.50
CA GLY A 20 -6.16 16.05 -12.02
C GLY A 20 -5.14 15.79 -10.89
N ILE A 21 -4.86 14.53 -10.55
CA ILE A 21 -4.00 14.16 -9.42
C ILE A 21 -2.58 13.88 -9.90
N LYS A 22 -1.59 14.54 -9.29
CA LYS A 22 -0.17 14.26 -9.52
C LYS A 22 0.32 13.13 -8.62
N PHE A 23 0.61 11.97 -9.19
CA PHE A 23 1.13 10.81 -8.45
C PHE A 23 2.24 10.05 -9.20
N HIS A 24 2.95 9.18 -8.48
CA HIS A 24 3.82 8.17 -9.07
C HIS A 24 3.21 6.79 -8.81
N VAL A 25 3.45 5.81 -9.68
CA VAL A 25 2.91 4.46 -9.53
C VAL A 25 3.30 3.83 -8.19
N HIS A 26 4.52 4.09 -7.69
CA HIS A 26 4.90 3.66 -6.36
C HIS A 26 4.06 4.30 -5.25
N LYS A 27 3.65 5.57 -5.36
CA LYS A 27 2.74 6.17 -4.36
C LYS A 27 1.43 5.42 -4.25
N LEU A 28 0.88 4.91 -5.35
CA LEU A 28 -0.33 4.09 -5.30
C LEU A 28 -0.11 2.81 -4.49
N ARG A 29 1.06 2.17 -4.64
CA ARG A 29 1.45 1.01 -3.81
C ARG A 29 1.56 1.40 -2.33
N HIS A 30 2.11 2.57 -2.02
CA HIS A 30 2.15 3.08 -0.65
C HIS A 30 0.74 3.31 -0.09
N THR A 31 -0.12 3.99 -0.83
CA THR A 31 -1.51 4.24 -0.43
C THR A 31 -2.27 2.94 -0.19
N PHE A 32 -2.12 1.95 -1.08
CA PHE A 32 -2.71 0.62 -0.89
C PHE A 32 -2.24 -0.02 0.43
N ALA A 33 -0.93 -0.07 0.67
CA ALA A 33 -0.38 -0.69 1.87
C ALA A 33 -0.85 0.00 3.15
N THR A 34 -0.85 1.33 3.18
CA THR A 34 -1.32 2.12 4.35
C THR A 34 -2.81 1.86 4.61
N LEU A 35 -3.67 1.95 3.59
CA LEU A 35 -5.12 1.75 3.77
C LEU A 35 -5.46 0.33 4.23
N MET A 36 -4.74 -0.68 3.73
CA MET A 36 -4.93 -2.05 4.17
C MET A 36 -4.54 -2.24 5.64
N LEU A 37 -3.39 -1.69 6.07
CA LEU A 37 -2.99 -1.73 7.48
C LEU A 37 -3.98 -0.97 8.36
N GLU A 38 -4.38 0.25 7.98
CA GLU A 38 -5.36 1.04 8.72
C GLU A 38 -6.70 0.30 8.88
N GLY A 39 -7.13 -0.42 7.84
CA GLY A 39 -8.31 -1.27 7.85
C GLY A 39 -8.18 -2.56 8.68
N GLY A 40 -7.04 -2.81 9.33
CA GLY A 40 -6.81 -3.99 10.16
C GLY A 40 -6.30 -5.22 9.44
N CYS A 41 -5.84 -5.08 8.19
CA CYS A 41 -5.12 -6.16 7.52
C CYS A 41 -3.81 -6.45 8.25
N ASP A 42 -3.54 -7.72 8.51
CA ASP A 42 -2.26 -8.11 9.09
C ASP A 42 -1.12 -7.97 8.07
N ILE A 43 0.09 -7.73 8.57
CA ILE A 43 1.25 -7.48 7.72
C ILE A 43 1.65 -8.68 6.85
N PHE A 44 1.40 -9.92 7.29
CA PHE A 44 1.73 -11.11 6.52
C PHE A 44 0.81 -11.25 5.31
N SER A 45 -0.50 -11.08 5.52
CA SER A 45 -1.50 -11.03 4.44
C SER A 45 -1.20 -9.91 3.46
N LEU A 46 -0.90 -8.71 3.95
CA LEU A 46 -0.52 -7.59 3.09
C LEU A 46 0.74 -7.91 2.26
N SER A 47 1.78 -8.49 2.89
CA SER A 47 3.01 -8.87 2.20
C SER A 47 2.76 -9.87 1.06
N LYS A 48 1.83 -10.82 1.26
CA LYS A 48 1.44 -11.78 0.23
C LYS A 48 0.65 -11.12 -0.89
N MET A 49 -0.28 -10.22 -0.57
CA MET A 49 -1.04 -9.46 -1.58
C MET A 49 -0.13 -8.58 -2.45
N MET A 50 0.93 -8.03 -1.87
CA MET A 50 1.92 -7.20 -2.58
C MET A 50 2.96 -8.03 -3.33
N GLY A 51 2.98 -9.36 -3.14
CA GLY A 51 3.94 -10.26 -3.77
C GLY A 51 5.38 -10.06 -3.29
N HIS A 52 5.58 -9.56 -2.08
CA HIS A 52 6.93 -9.37 -1.52
C HIS A 52 7.52 -10.73 -1.09
N SER A 53 8.72 -11.01 -1.57
CA SER A 53 9.49 -12.22 -1.21
C SER A 53 10.08 -12.15 0.20
N ASP A 54 10.37 -10.94 0.69
CA ASP A 54 10.82 -10.66 2.05
C ASP A 54 9.83 -9.73 2.75
N ILE A 55 9.35 -10.15 3.92
CA ILE A 55 8.43 -9.35 4.73
C ILE A 55 9.05 -8.03 5.20
N LYS A 56 10.39 -7.93 5.28
CA LYS A 56 11.10 -6.68 5.59
C LYS A 56 10.77 -5.57 4.59
N THR A 57 10.43 -5.89 3.34
CA THR A 57 9.98 -4.89 2.37
C THR A 57 8.61 -4.32 2.74
N THR A 58 7.76 -5.11 3.40
CA THR A 58 6.42 -4.69 3.86
C THR A 58 6.48 -3.97 5.21
N THR A 59 7.47 -4.24 6.05
CA THR A 59 7.57 -3.61 7.39
C THR A 59 7.78 -2.09 7.32
N ILE A 60 8.27 -1.56 6.20
CA ILE A 60 8.39 -0.10 5.98
C ILE A 60 7.04 0.62 6.13
N TYR A 61 5.91 -0.07 5.93
CA TYR A 61 4.56 0.49 6.04
C TYR A 61 4.03 0.52 7.48
N LEU A 62 4.60 -0.25 8.40
CA LEU A 62 4.20 -0.22 9.83
C LEU A 62 4.49 1.14 10.47
N ALA A 63 5.64 1.73 10.14
CA ALA A 63 6.04 3.02 10.68
C ALA A 63 5.10 4.17 10.27
N ALA A 64 4.43 4.04 9.12
CA ALA A 64 3.45 5.02 8.67
C ALA A 64 2.14 4.99 9.47
N CYS A 65 1.94 3.96 10.29
CA CYS A 65 0.66 3.65 10.93
C CYS A 65 0.74 3.65 12.47
N VAL A 66 1.38 4.68 13.06
CA VAL A 66 1.50 4.83 14.53
C VAL A 66 0.13 4.85 15.22
N HIS A 67 -0.89 5.43 14.57
CA HIS A 67 -2.26 5.44 15.08
C HIS A 67 -2.86 4.04 15.14
N HIS A 68 -2.66 3.23 14.09
CA HIS A 68 -3.15 1.86 14.04
C HIS A 68 -2.47 0.97 15.08
N LEU A 69 -1.16 1.12 15.29
CA LEU A 69 -0.47 0.40 16.36
C LEU A 69 -1.10 0.69 17.72
N ARG A 70 -1.39 1.97 18.01
CA ARG A 70 -2.07 2.37 19.25
C ARG A 70 -3.48 1.79 19.35
N GLU A 71 -4.27 1.84 18.28
CA GLU A 71 -5.61 1.23 18.27
C GLU A 71 -5.59 -0.28 18.49
N GLN A 72 -4.66 -1.00 17.87
CA GLN A 72 -4.54 -2.45 18.04
C GLN A 72 -4.14 -2.82 19.46
N ILE A 73 -3.23 -2.05 20.06
CA ILE A 73 -2.89 -2.19 21.48
C ILE A 73 -4.16 -2.01 22.33
N LEU A 74 -4.92 -0.92 22.13
CA LEU A 74 -6.14 -0.65 22.90
C LEU A 74 -7.25 -1.70 22.70
N LYS A 75 -7.32 -2.36 21.54
CA LYS A 75 -8.29 -3.44 21.26
C LYS A 75 -7.86 -4.79 21.84
N HIS A 76 -6.63 -4.90 22.36
CA HIS A 76 -6.12 -6.15 22.90
C HIS A 76 -6.82 -6.49 24.23
N PRO A 77 -7.29 -7.73 24.42
CA PRO A 77 -8.01 -8.16 25.64
C PRO A 77 -7.18 -8.13 26.94
N LEU A 78 -5.95 -7.62 26.90
CA LEU A 78 -5.05 -7.48 28.06
C LEU A 78 -4.78 -6.01 28.41
N ASN A 79 -5.48 -5.06 27.78
CA ASN A 79 -5.51 -3.65 28.16
C ASN A 79 -6.85 -3.29 28.79
#